data_AF-A0A3N1X8I4-F1
#
_entry.id   AF-A0A3N1X8I4-F1
#
_cell.length_a   1.000
_cell.length_b   1.000
_cell.length_c   1.000
_cell.angle_alpha   90.00
_cell.angle_beta   90.00
_cell.angle_gamma   90.00
#
_symmetry.space_group_name_H-M   'P 1'
#
loop_
_entity.id
_entity.type
_entity.pdbx_description
1 polymer ?
#
loop_
_entity_poly.entity_id
_entity_poly.type
_entity_poly.pdbx_seq_one_letter_code
_entity_poly.pdbx_strand_id
1 'polypeptide(L)'
;MSSTKRWASTVIAALTLSLLAACGGGGGGGGDDSAGGGNGGGGGGGDGGGGGTNPPGSTTLTYFYRSTPMATDVDTLASNLAAQGAEGYRYVGPASFGSVPSFEFANLYAKDVAATYAYRLLDVQAGETDALAQLNAQGAEGYKYYGDLAIGPIGSIGAQRSVYVRDQTNPGNFEYRLLDATNDRSSFLAQANGQGGQGYWYISGVALGGGASIKQLYMTDKTHADARYEYRAVDAVSSRNDLSTQLNEQGGQGYRFKGPDFQAGNLYVRDTTQNATFTYQIEDPKTSAGDFVNHANELGGSGFGFLTTLVQGEIFVRPENCSGYLCTVLHPLTQN
;
A
#
# COMPACT_ATOMS: atom_id res chain seq x y z
N MET A 1 29.66 39.06 27.61
CA MET A 1 30.31 38.07 26.71
C MET A 1 29.41 36.85 26.66
N SER A 2 28.54 36.79 25.65
CA SER A 2 27.53 35.74 25.45
C SER A 2 28.13 34.58 24.64
N SER A 3 28.16 33.39 25.24
CA SER A 3 28.56 32.16 24.55
C SER A 3 27.31 31.43 24.04
N THR A 4 26.95 31.66 22.77
CA THR A 4 25.95 30.88 22.04
C THR A 4 26.51 29.51 21.67
N LYS A 5 26.13 28.47 22.43
CA LYS A 5 26.32 27.07 22.06
C LYS A 5 25.24 26.70 21.03
N ARG A 6 25.62 26.67 19.75
CA ARG A 6 24.79 26.11 18.68
C ARG A 6 24.80 24.59 18.81
N TRP A 7 23.66 24.00 19.18
CA TRP A 7 23.45 22.57 19.06
C TRP A 7 22.99 22.30 17.64
N ALA A 8 23.84 21.64 16.86
CA ALA A 8 23.48 21.11 15.55
C ALA A 8 22.57 19.90 15.80
N SER A 9 21.27 20.06 15.62
CA SER A 9 20.31 18.96 15.61
C SER A 9 20.43 18.23 14.28
N THR A 10 21.16 17.12 14.29
CA THR A 10 21.19 16.17 13.18
C THR A 10 19.84 15.44 13.15
N VAL A 11 18.92 15.92 12.32
CA VAL A 11 17.67 15.22 12.00
C VAL A 11 18.01 14.09 11.02
N ILE A 12 17.94 12.85 11.49
CA ILE A 12 18.02 11.67 10.62
C ILE A 12 16.65 11.56 9.94
N ALA A 13 16.56 12.10 8.73
CA ALA A 13 15.51 11.71 7.81
C ALA A 13 15.69 10.21 7.53
N ALA A 14 14.67 9.41 7.81
CA ALA A 14 14.58 8.06 7.28
C ALA A 14 14.34 8.17 5.76
N LEU A 15 15.38 8.55 5.01
CA LEU A 15 15.52 8.12 3.63
C LEU A 15 15.71 6.61 3.69
N THR A 16 14.68 5.85 3.37
CA THR A 16 14.84 4.50 2.86
C THR A 16 15.51 4.59 1.49
N LEU A 17 16.81 4.90 1.51
CA LEU A 17 17.71 4.61 0.42
C LEU A 17 17.81 3.09 0.37
N SER A 18 17.10 2.47 -0.58
CA SER A 18 17.31 1.08 -0.96
C SER A 18 18.73 0.96 -1.52
N LEU A 19 19.72 0.84 -0.62
CA LEU A 19 21.08 0.49 -0.96
C LEU A 19 21.07 -0.96 -1.43
N LEU A 20 20.90 -1.14 -2.74
CA LEU A 20 21.25 -2.35 -3.46
C LEU A 20 22.75 -2.59 -3.26
N ALA A 21 23.09 -3.42 -2.27
CA ALA A 21 24.38 -4.09 -2.24
C ALA A 21 24.39 -5.13 -3.36
N ALA A 22 24.81 -4.68 -4.54
CA ALA A 22 25.19 -5.54 -5.64
C ALA A 22 26.40 -6.40 -5.22
N CYS A 23 26.21 -7.70 -5.18
CA CYS A 23 27.24 -8.72 -5.28
C CYS A 23 26.59 -9.86 -6.09
N GLY A 24 26.98 -10.22 -7.31
CA GLY A 24 28.27 -10.08 -7.96
C GLY A 24 28.86 -11.48 -8.21
N GLY A 25 28.48 -12.11 -9.32
CA GLY A 25 29.14 -13.29 -9.92
C GLY A 25 28.44 -14.64 -9.67
N GLY A 26 28.25 -15.57 -10.62
CA GLY A 26 28.72 -15.67 -12.00
C GLY A 26 29.20 -17.11 -12.31
N GLY A 27 28.56 -17.79 -13.28
CA GLY A 27 29.00 -19.03 -13.97
C GLY A 27 28.76 -20.36 -13.22
N GLY A 28 28.39 -21.49 -13.82
CA GLY A 28 28.17 -21.93 -15.20
C GLY A 28 28.32 -23.46 -15.28
N GLY A 29 27.57 -24.13 -16.18
CA GLY A 29 28.00 -25.39 -16.82
C GLY A 29 27.29 -26.71 -16.48
N GLY A 30 26.82 -27.39 -17.54
CA GLY A 30 26.54 -28.84 -17.64
C GLY A 30 25.15 -29.25 -17.16
N GLY A 31 24.29 -29.96 -17.91
CA GLY A 31 24.49 -30.88 -19.03
C GLY A 31 23.63 -32.13 -18.76
N ASP A 32 23.01 -32.64 -19.81
CA ASP A 32 22.52 -34.02 -20.02
C ASP A 32 21.01 -34.31 -19.80
N ASP A 33 20.34 -34.37 -20.97
CA ASP A 33 19.56 -35.49 -21.50
C ASP A 33 18.47 -36.16 -20.65
N SER A 34 17.23 -36.12 -21.17
CA SER A 34 16.54 -37.36 -21.58
C SER A 34 15.35 -37.08 -22.48
N ALA A 35 15.39 -37.73 -23.64
CA ALA A 35 14.33 -37.83 -24.62
C ALA A 35 13.30 -38.91 -24.23
N GLY A 36 12.06 -38.73 -24.69
CA GLY A 36 10.97 -39.71 -24.72
C GLY A 36 9.65 -38.95 -24.84
N GLY A 37 8.93 -38.92 -25.95
CA GLY A 37 8.65 -39.97 -26.91
C GLY A 37 7.29 -40.60 -26.55
N GLY A 38 6.21 -40.17 -27.19
CA GLY A 38 4.89 -40.74 -26.97
C GLY A 38 3.77 -40.02 -27.73
N ASN A 39 3.35 -40.63 -28.84
CA ASN A 39 2.31 -40.20 -29.76
C ASN A 39 0.97 -40.90 -29.47
N GLY A 40 -0.15 -40.29 -29.86
CA GLY A 40 -1.50 -40.86 -29.89
C GLY A 40 -2.51 -40.00 -29.12
N GLY A 41 -3.68 -39.60 -29.62
CA GLY A 41 -4.44 -39.99 -30.80
C GLY A 41 -5.92 -40.09 -30.40
N GLY A 42 -6.81 -39.37 -31.09
CA GLY A 42 -8.23 -39.72 -31.20
C GLY A 42 -9.24 -39.00 -30.30
N GLY A 43 -9.95 -38.03 -30.90
CA GLY A 43 -11.39 -38.13 -31.18
C GLY A 43 -12.43 -37.94 -30.06
N GLY A 44 -13.46 -37.14 -30.38
CA GLY A 44 -14.80 -37.29 -29.80
C GLY A 44 -15.35 -36.02 -29.15
N GLY A 45 -16.27 -35.35 -29.84
CA GLY A 45 -17.02 -34.21 -29.31
C GLY A 45 -18.08 -34.59 -28.29
N GLY A 46 -18.71 -33.57 -27.71
CA GLY A 46 -19.87 -33.73 -26.86
C GLY A 46 -20.06 -32.53 -25.94
N ASP A 47 -21.19 -31.86 -26.12
CA ASP A 47 -21.62 -30.63 -25.50
C ASP A 47 -21.60 -30.61 -23.96
N GLY A 48 -21.34 -29.43 -23.43
CA GLY A 48 -21.41 -29.13 -22.01
C GLY A 48 -21.33 -27.63 -21.75
N GLY A 49 -22.17 -26.85 -22.43
CA GLY A 49 -22.41 -25.44 -22.13
C GLY A 49 -23.08 -25.28 -20.77
N GLY A 50 -22.30 -25.44 -19.70
CA GLY A 50 -22.68 -25.10 -18.34
C GLY A 50 -22.62 -23.60 -18.17
N GLY A 51 -23.73 -22.92 -18.41
CA GLY A 51 -23.97 -21.55 -17.95
C GLY A 51 -23.89 -21.51 -16.43
N GLY A 52 -22.68 -21.28 -15.93
CA GLY A 52 -22.48 -20.87 -14.54
C GLY A 52 -23.05 -19.46 -14.40
N THR A 53 -24.28 -19.38 -13.88
CA THR A 53 -24.82 -18.12 -13.38
C THR A 53 -23.88 -17.64 -12.27
N ASN A 54 -23.15 -16.56 -12.54
CA ASN A 54 -22.42 -15.84 -11.50
C ASN A 54 -23.36 -15.59 -10.32
N PRO A 55 -22.93 -15.84 -9.07
CA PRO A 55 -23.70 -15.43 -7.90
C PRO A 55 -23.99 -13.93 -7.99
N PRO A 56 -25.20 -13.48 -7.66
CA PRO A 56 -25.50 -12.05 -7.64
C PRO A 56 -24.65 -11.39 -6.55
N GLY A 57 -23.68 -10.55 -6.94
CA GLY A 57 -22.96 -9.67 -6.02
C GLY A 57 -21.48 -9.41 -6.29
N SER A 58 -20.79 -10.19 -7.12
CA SER A 58 -19.37 -9.90 -7.42
C SER A 58 -19.26 -8.94 -8.61
N THR A 59 -19.19 -7.64 -8.33
CA THR A 59 -18.77 -6.67 -9.34
C THR A 59 -17.25 -6.63 -9.34
N THR A 60 -16.63 -7.16 -10.39
CA THR A 60 -15.19 -6.99 -10.61
C THR A 60 -14.90 -5.49 -10.71
N LEU A 61 -14.14 -4.96 -9.77
CA LEU A 61 -13.68 -3.56 -9.81
C LEU A 61 -12.82 -3.33 -11.05
N THR A 62 -12.91 -2.15 -11.65
CA THR A 62 -12.02 -1.74 -12.76
C THR A 62 -11.16 -0.60 -12.27
N TYR A 63 -9.86 -0.65 -12.51
CA TYR A 63 -8.92 0.37 -12.05
C TYR A 63 -8.39 1.22 -13.20
N PHE A 64 -8.33 2.53 -13.00
CA PHE A 64 -7.74 3.50 -13.91
C PHE A 64 -6.67 4.31 -13.20
N TYR A 65 -5.53 4.52 -13.85
CA TYR A 65 -4.36 5.19 -13.31
C TYR A 65 -4.00 6.41 -14.12
N ARG A 66 -3.41 7.38 -13.42
CA ARG A 66 -2.75 8.55 -14.00
C ARG A 66 -1.50 8.86 -13.21
N SER A 67 -0.61 9.61 -13.84
CA SER A 67 0.53 10.20 -13.19
C SER A 67 0.59 11.71 -13.48
N THR A 68 1.21 12.44 -12.56
CA THR A 68 1.69 13.80 -12.80
C THR A 68 3.17 13.86 -12.45
N PRO A 69 3.91 14.87 -12.94
CA PRO A 69 5.27 15.13 -12.44
C PRO A 69 5.29 15.23 -10.91
N MET A 70 6.42 14.86 -10.31
CA MET A 70 6.65 15.04 -8.87
C MET A 70 6.49 16.51 -8.50
N ALA A 71 5.68 16.79 -7.48
CA ALA A 71 5.51 18.14 -6.96
C ALA A 71 6.72 18.52 -6.10
N THR A 72 7.30 19.70 -6.33
CA THR A 72 8.47 20.20 -5.61
C THR A 72 8.15 21.18 -4.49
N ASP A 73 6.86 21.48 -4.29
CA ASP A 73 6.36 22.38 -3.26
C ASP A 73 4.91 22.00 -2.87
N VAL A 74 4.45 22.52 -1.74
CA VAL A 74 3.16 22.18 -1.13
C VAL A 74 1.99 22.65 -1.99
N ASP A 75 2.09 23.83 -2.62
CA ASP A 75 1.00 24.42 -3.38
C ASP A 75 0.76 23.65 -4.68
N THR A 76 1.83 23.27 -5.37
CA THR A 76 1.79 22.40 -6.56
C THR A 76 1.18 21.04 -6.21
N LEU A 77 1.58 20.42 -5.09
CA LEU A 77 0.99 19.15 -4.66
C LEU A 77 -0.50 19.32 -4.36
N ALA A 78 -0.89 20.35 -3.60
CA ALA A 78 -2.27 20.63 -3.26
C ALA A 78 -3.14 20.87 -4.51
N SER A 79 -2.64 21.62 -5.49
CA SER A 79 -3.31 21.85 -6.77
C SER A 79 -3.51 20.55 -7.55
N ASN A 80 -2.48 19.70 -7.64
CA ASN A 80 -2.59 18.41 -8.32
C ASN A 80 -3.60 17.49 -7.62
N LEU A 81 -3.56 17.41 -6.28
CA LEU A 81 -4.51 16.63 -5.49
C LEU A 81 -5.96 17.11 -5.69
N ALA A 82 -6.19 18.42 -5.70
CA ALA A 82 -7.51 18.99 -5.94
C ALA A 82 -8.03 18.68 -7.35
N ALA A 83 -7.19 18.86 -8.38
CA ALA A 83 -7.56 18.60 -9.76
C ALA A 83 -7.87 17.10 -10.00
N GLN A 84 -6.98 16.21 -9.58
CA GLN A 84 -7.19 14.76 -9.74
C GLN A 84 -8.36 14.25 -8.90
N GLY A 85 -8.49 14.73 -7.66
CA GLY A 85 -9.59 14.36 -6.76
C GLY A 85 -10.97 14.77 -7.28
N ALA A 86 -11.09 15.93 -7.93
CA ALA A 86 -12.33 16.39 -8.57
C ALA A 86 -12.75 15.50 -9.77
N GLU A 87 -11.79 14.86 -10.44
CA GLU A 87 -12.06 13.88 -11.51
C GLU A 87 -12.28 12.44 -11.00
N GLY A 88 -12.18 12.26 -9.68
CA GLY A 88 -12.38 10.98 -9.00
C GLY A 88 -11.14 10.08 -8.95
N TYR A 89 -9.96 10.64 -9.17
CA TYR A 89 -8.69 9.94 -8.96
C TYR A 89 -8.20 10.20 -7.54
N ARG A 90 -8.10 9.16 -6.72
CA ARG A 90 -7.43 9.25 -5.43
C ARG A 90 -5.92 9.18 -5.61
N TYR A 91 -5.21 9.93 -4.79
CA TYR A 91 -3.77 9.86 -4.68
C TYR A 91 -3.32 8.48 -4.19
N VAL A 92 -2.46 7.84 -4.99
CA VAL A 92 -1.80 6.58 -4.64
C VAL A 92 -0.53 6.86 -3.91
N GLY A 93 0.30 7.80 -4.38
CA GLY A 93 1.54 8.21 -3.70
C GLY A 93 2.66 8.61 -4.66
N PRO A 94 3.79 9.08 -4.12
CA PRO A 94 5.00 9.28 -4.92
C PRO A 94 5.55 7.92 -5.36
N ALA A 95 6.03 7.85 -6.60
CA ALA A 95 6.68 6.67 -7.16
C ALA A 95 7.96 7.07 -7.89
N SER A 96 8.92 6.14 -7.91
CA SER A 96 10.16 6.25 -8.65
C SER A 96 10.24 5.13 -9.69
N PHE A 97 10.65 5.48 -10.90
CA PHE A 97 10.80 4.55 -12.02
C PHE A 97 12.22 4.59 -12.56
N GLY A 98 12.67 3.47 -13.11
CA GLY A 98 14.02 3.34 -13.68
C GLY A 98 15.04 2.78 -12.68
N SER A 99 16.31 2.99 -12.99
CA SER A 99 17.44 2.42 -12.25
C SER A 99 18.63 3.36 -12.27
N VAL A 100 19.59 3.13 -11.36
CA VAL A 100 20.82 3.92 -11.30
C VAL A 100 21.50 3.94 -12.68
N PRO A 101 21.89 5.11 -13.23
CA PRO A 101 22.01 6.41 -12.55
C PRO A 101 20.80 7.36 -12.68
N SER A 102 19.71 6.96 -13.35
CA SER A 102 18.60 7.86 -13.69
C SER A 102 17.26 7.31 -13.21
N PHE A 103 16.60 8.09 -12.36
CA PHE A 103 15.24 7.80 -11.91
C PHE A 103 14.28 8.89 -12.41
N GLU A 104 13.11 8.46 -12.89
CA GLU A 104 11.95 9.32 -13.04
C GLU A 104 11.15 9.31 -11.74
N PHE A 105 10.66 10.46 -11.30
CA PHE A 105 9.81 10.58 -10.12
C PHE A 105 8.46 11.19 -10.51
N ALA A 106 7.39 10.54 -10.10
CA ALA A 106 6.03 10.97 -10.41
C ALA A 106 5.10 10.79 -9.20
N ASN A 107 3.97 11.49 -9.25
CA ASN A 107 2.85 11.29 -8.36
C ASN A 107 1.85 10.38 -9.06
N LEU A 108 1.45 9.28 -8.42
CA LEU A 108 0.48 8.34 -8.95
C LEU A 108 -0.91 8.58 -8.36
N TYR A 109 -1.92 8.34 -9.20
CA TYR A 109 -3.33 8.43 -8.84
C TYR A 109 -4.10 7.24 -9.42
N ALA A 110 -5.15 6.81 -8.72
CA ALA A 110 -5.98 5.68 -9.10
C ALA A 110 -7.48 6.01 -8.96
N LYS A 111 -8.30 5.38 -9.79
CA LYS A 111 -9.76 5.48 -9.77
C LYS A 111 -10.35 4.09 -9.98
N ASP A 112 -11.26 3.69 -9.12
CA ASP A 112 -11.91 2.36 -9.17
C ASP A 112 -13.40 2.37 -8.82
N VAL A 113 -13.88 3.48 -8.27
CA VAL A 113 -15.28 3.71 -7.92
C VAL A 113 -15.72 5.09 -8.41
N ALA A 114 -17.02 5.26 -8.55
CA ALA A 114 -17.62 6.57 -8.84
C ALA A 114 -17.64 7.42 -7.56
N ALA A 115 -16.50 8.07 -7.27
CA ALA A 115 -16.35 9.00 -6.15
C ALA A 115 -15.53 10.23 -6.56
N THR A 116 -15.60 11.30 -5.76
CA THR A 116 -14.68 12.44 -5.81
C THR A 116 -13.96 12.59 -4.47
N TYR A 117 -12.76 13.18 -4.49
CA TYR A 117 -11.90 13.25 -3.31
C TYR A 117 -11.49 14.68 -2.98
N ALA A 118 -11.55 15.03 -1.70
CA ALA A 118 -10.96 16.24 -1.15
C ALA A 118 -9.72 15.92 -0.31
N TYR A 119 -8.76 16.84 -0.31
CA TYR A 119 -7.50 16.68 0.41
C TYR A 119 -7.26 17.83 1.38
N ARG A 120 -6.60 17.51 2.49
CA ARG A 120 -6.02 18.49 3.42
C ARG A 120 -4.56 18.16 3.65
N LEU A 121 -3.72 19.19 3.62
CA LEU A 121 -2.30 19.10 3.91
C LEU A 121 -2.06 19.98 5.13
N LEU A 122 -1.78 19.36 6.28
CA LEU A 122 -1.54 20.05 7.54
C LEU A 122 -0.09 19.87 7.96
N ASP A 123 0.40 20.73 8.87
CA ASP A 123 1.71 20.54 9.46
C ASP A 123 1.76 19.22 10.26
N VAL A 124 2.90 18.55 10.19
CA VAL A 124 3.16 17.34 10.99
C VAL A 124 3.33 17.74 12.46
N GLN A 125 2.62 17.06 13.34
CA GLN A 125 2.70 17.31 14.78
C GLN A 125 3.82 16.49 15.39
N ALA A 126 4.66 17.13 16.20
CA ALA A 126 5.76 16.45 16.87
C ALA A 126 5.32 15.75 18.17
N GLY A 127 4.32 16.29 18.88
CA GLY A 127 3.83 15.73 20.14
C GLY A 127 2.78 14.64 19.91
N GLU A 128 2.81 13.57 20.72
CA GLU A 128 1.82 12.49 20.65
C GLU A 128 0.40 12.98 20.88
N THR A 129 0.19 13.82 21.90
CA THR A 129 -1.13 14.40 22.19
C THR A 129 -1.65 15.26 21.04
N ASP A 130 -0.81 16.12 20.48
CA ASP A 130 -1.19 17.01 19.37
C ASP A 130 -1.41 16.24 18.08
N ALA A 131 -0.58 15.23 17.79
CA ALA A 131 -0.76 14.33 16.65
C ALA A 131 -2.07 13.57 16.74
N LEU A 132 -2.37 12.97 17.90
CA LEU A 132 -3.63 12.24 18.11
C LEU A 132 -4.85 13.16 18.04
N ALA A 133 -4.74 14.39 18.58
CA ALA A 133 -5.80 15.38 18.49
C ALA A 133 -6.05 15.80 17.03
N GLN A 134 -5.00 16.07 16.25
CA GLN A 134 -5.14 16.39 14.83
C GLN A 134 -5.76 15.23 14.04
N LEU A 135 -5.27 14.00 14.22
CA LEU A 135 -5.82 12.80 13.59
C LEU A 135 -7.32 12.63 13.86
N ASN A 136 -7.74 12.71 15.12
CA ASN A 136 -9.14 12.55 15.50
C ASN A 136 -10.03 13.73 15.07
N ALA A 137 -9.51 14.96 15.07
CA ALA A 137 -10.25 16.11 14.55
C ALA A 137 -10.53 15.97 13.05
N GLN A 138 -9.53 15.58 12.25
CA GLN A 138 -9.71 15.32 10.83
C GLN A 138 -10.62 14.11 10.58
N GLY A 139 -10.43 13.03 11.34
CA GLY A 139 -11.25 11.82 11.25
C GLY A 139 -12.73 12.06 11.49
N ALA A 140 -13.08 12.89 12.48
CA ALA A 140 -14.46 13.28 12.78
C ALA A 140 -15.12 14.11 11.65
N GLU A 141 -14.32 14.80 10.83
CA GLU A 141 -14.78 15.51 9.63
C GLU A 141 -14.82 14.62 8.37
N GLY A 142 -14.55 13.32 8.52
CA GLY A 142 -14.53 12.33 7.45
C GLY A 142 -13.26 12.32 6.60
N TYR A 143 -12.19 12.94 7.09
CA TYR A 143 -10.87 12.91 6.46
C TYR A 143 -10.04 11.76 7.03
N LYS A 144 -9.78 10.76 6.19
CA LYS A 144 -8.89 9.65 6.51
C LYS A 144 -7.44 10.12 6.41
N TYR A 145 -6.65 9.85 7.44
CA TYR A 145 -5.20 10.01 7.41
C TYR A 145 -4.57 9.13 6.32
N TYR A 146 -3.82 9.77 5.43
CA TYR A 146 -3.14 9.13 4.32
C TYR A 146 -1.67 8.83 4.64
N GLY A 147 -1.03 9.64 5.49
CA GLY A 147 0.39 9.56 5.80
C GLY A 147 1.06 10.94 5.80
N ASP A 148 2.29 10.98 6.31
CA ASP A 148 3.14 12.16 6.24
C ASP A 148 4.00 12.12 4.98
N LEU A 149 4.07 13.23 4.24
CA LEU A 149 4.88 13.36 3.04
C LEU A 149 5.94 14.44 3.21
N ALA A 150 7.16 14.14 2.76
CA ALA A 150 8.18 15.14 2.50
C ALA A 150 8.01 15.68 1.09
N ILE A 151 7.86 17.01 0.97
CA ILE A 151 7.51 17.72 -0.25
C ILE A 151 8.59 18.75 -0.54
N GLY A 152 9.42 18.49 -1.55
CA GLY A 152 10.53 19.35 -1.92
C GLY A 152 11.27 18.83 -3.14
N PRO A 153 12.24 19.59 -3.66
CA PRO A 153 13.14 19.10 -4.69
C PRO A 153 13.87 17.84 -4.22
N ILE A 154 14.10 16.91 -5.15
CA ILE A 154 14.88 15.70 -4.89
C ILE A 154 16.24 16.08 -4.29
N GLY A 155 16.63 15.42 -3.20
CA GLY A 155 17.87 15.69 -2.47
C GLY A 155 17.76 16.81 -1.42
N SER A 156 16.58 17.38 -1.20
CA SER A 156 16.33 18.36 -0.13
C SER A 156 15.34 17.82 0.92
N ILE A 157 15.54 18.18 2.19
CA ILE A 157 14.51 18.01 3.21
C ILE A 157 13.48 19.11 2.99
N GLY A 158 12.49 18.82 2.15
CA GLY A 158 11.39 19.72 1.85
C GLY A 158 10.45 19.95 3.04
N ALA A 159 9.33 20.64 2.79
CA ALA A 159 8.27 20.77 3.78
C ALA A 159 7.67 19.40 4.09
N GLN A 160 7.36 19.12 5.36
CA GLN A 160 6.62 17.92 5.74
C GLN A 160 5.16 18.25 5.98
N ARG A 161 4.26 17.42 5.48
CA ARG A 161 2.81 17.58 5.65
C ARG A 161 2.14 16.25 5.98
N SER A 162 1.27 16.27 6.97
CA SER A 162 0.26 15.24 7.16
C SER A 162 -0.81 15.39 6.11
N VAL A 163 -1.00 14.36 5.28
CA VAL A 163 -2.01 14.34 4.23
C VAL A 163 -3.24 13.61 4.72
N TYR A 164 -4.40 14.19 4.44
CA TYR A 164 -5.69 13.57 4.70
C TYR A 164 -6.54 13.58 3.45
N VAL A 165 -7.33 12.52 3.26
CA VAL A 165 -8.22 12.33 2.11
C VAL A 165 -9.64 12.09 2.59
N ARG A 166 -10.61 12.77 1.98
CA ARG A 166 -12.02 12.55 2.21
C ARG A 166 -12.69 12.13 0.91
N ASP A 167 -13.35 10.97 0.94
CA ASP A 167 -14.33 10.59 -0.06
C ASP A 167 -15.55 11.52 0.10
N GLN A 168 -15.89 12.26 -0.95
CA GLN A 168 -17.01 13.20 -0.93
C GLN A 168 -18.35 12.51 -1.20
N THR A 169 -18.33 11.32 -1.78
CA THR A 169 -19.53 10.54 -2.10
C THR A 169 -19.98 9.74 -0.87
N ASN A 170 -19.03 9.06 -0.20
CA ASN A 170 -19.29 8.28 1.01
C ASN A 170 -18.30 8.69 2.11
N PRO A 171 -18.49 9.84 2.78
CA PRO A 171 -17.58 10.27 3.82
C PRO A 171 -17.64 9.30 5.00
N GLY A 172 -16.48 8.79 5.40
CA GLY A 172 -16.33 7.96 6.60
C GLY A 172 -16.39 8.77 7.90
N ASN A 173 -16.22 8.10 9.03
CA ASN A 173 -16.05 8.74 10.34
C ASN A 173 -14.96 8.00 11.09
N PHE A 174 -13.77 8.61 11.14
CA PHE A 174 -12.57 7.91 11.59
C PHE A 174 -12.19 8.28 13.01
N GLU A 175 -11.80 7.28 13.80
CA GLU A 175 -11.14 7.47 15.09
C GLU A 175 -9.79 6.75 15.08
N TYR A 176 -8.79 7.39 15.69
CA TYR A 176 -7.41 6.94 15.71
C TYR A 176 -6.95 6.63 17.13
N ARG A 177 -6.02 5.68 17.22
CA ARG A 177 -5.28 5.34 18.44
C ARG A 177 -3.80 5.28 18.16
N LEU A 178 -3.00 5.73 19.12
CA LEU A 178 -1.56 5.53 19.15
C LEU A 178 -1.24 4.62 20.32
N LEU A 179 -0.53 3.53 20.05
CA LEU A 179 0.00 2.63 21.06
C LEU A 179 1.52 2.58 20.97
N ASP A 180 2.18 2.21 22.06
CA ASP A 180 3.63 2.01 22.03
C ASP A 180 4.01 0.90 21.04
N ALA A 181 5.07 1.14 20.27
CA ALA A 181 5.65 0.12 19.43
C ALA A 181 6.12 -1.08 20.26
N THR A 182 5.84 -2.26 19.74
CA THR A 182 6.36 -3.53 20.25
C THR A 182 7.76 -3.78 19.70
N ASN A 183 8.48 -4.77 20.25
CA ASN A 183 9.86 -5.06 19.83
C ASN A 183 10.03 -6.48 19.27
N ASP A 184 8.95 -7.25 19.15
CA ASP A 184 8.98 -8.62 18.65
C ASP A 184 7.67 -8.97 17.94
N ARG A 185 7.74 -9.97 17.05
CA ARG A 185 6.62 -10.46 16.24
C ARG A 185 5.41 -10.88 17.07
N SER A 186 5.62 -11.56 18.19
CA SER A 186 4.52 -12.12 18.99
C SER A 186 3.76 -11.00 19.69
N SER A 187 4.48 -10.05 20.31
CA SER A 187 3.89 -8.88 20.93
C SER A 187 3.18 -8.00 19.92
N PHE A 188 3.78 -7.80 18.74
CA PHE A 188 3.16 -7.05 17.64
C PHE A 188 1.82 -7.68 17.24
N LEU A 189 1.81 -8.98 16.92
CA LEU A 189 0.59 -9.68 16.51
C LEU A 189 -0.46 -9.70 17.61
N ALA A 190 -0.07 -9.84 18.88
CA ALA A 190 -1.01 -9.77 20.00
C ALA A 190 -1.66 -8.37 20.10
N GLN A 191 -0.87 -7.30 19.97
CA GLN A 191 -1.37 -5.92 19.98
C GLN A 191 -2.30 -5.67 18.77
N ALA A 192 -1.85 -6.02 17.55
CA ALA A 192 -2.60 -5.81 16.32
C ALA A 192 -3.91 -6.58 16.30
N ASN A 193 -3.92 -7.87 16.69
CA ASN A 193 -5.16 -8.66 16.80
C ASN A 193 -6.07 -8.15 17.94
N GLY A 194 -5.50 -7.70 19.06
CA GLY A 194 -6.28 -7.10 20.15
C GLY A 194 -7.01 -5.82 19.74
N GLN A 195 -6.39 -4.98 18.91
CA GLN A 195 -7.02 -3.82 18.29
C GLN A 195 -7.99 -4.22 17.17
N GLY A 196 -7.61 -5.18 16.32
CA GLY A 196 -8.42 -5.71 15.23
C GLY A 196 -9.74 -6.30 15.69
N GLY A 197 -9.76 -7.02 16.82
CA GLY A 197 -10.97 -7.52 17.47
C GLY A 197 -11.92 -6.43 18.00
N GLN A 198 -11.45 -5.19 18.10
CA GLN A 198 -12.26 -4.00 18.42
C GLN A 198 -12.64 -3.18 17.18
N GLY A 199 -12.31 -3.67 15.97
CA GLY A 199 -12.56 -2.97 14.71
C GLY A 199 -11.52 -1.90 14.35
N TYR A 200 -10.34 -1.94 14.98
CA TYR A 200 -9.22 -1.06 14.65
C TYR A 200 -8.25 -1.73 13.69
N TRP A 201 -8.02 -1.06 12.56
CA TRP A 201 -7.03 -1.39 11.57
C TRP A 201 -5.66 -0.80 11.90
N TYR A 202 -4.60 -1.58 11.76
CA TYR A 202 -3.23 -1.12 11.86
C TYR A 202 -2.83 -0.38 10.57
N ILE A 203 -2.57 0.92 10.69
CA ILE A 203 -2.14 1.76 9.56
C ILE A 203 -0.65 1.55 9.30
N SER A 204 0.17 1.87 10.30
CA SER A 204 1.64 1.86 10.22
C SER A 204 2.27 2.23 11.57
N GLY A 205 3.57 2.00 11.70
CA GLY A 205 4.40 2.67 12.70
C GLY A 205 4.61 4.14 12.35
N VAL A 206 4.44 5.05 13.31
CA VAL A 206 4.66 6.49 13.16
C VAL A 206 5.72 6.98 14.14
N ALA A 207 6.67 7.76 13.63
CA ALA A 207 7.74 8.37 14.40
C ALA A 207 7.31 9.75 14.90
N LEU A 208 7.28 9.93 16.22
CA LEU A 208 6.88 11.17 16.89
C LEU A 208 8.07 11.76 17.67
N GLY A 209 7.98 13.04 18.02
CA GLY A 209 9.01 13.76 18.78
C GLY A 209 10.33 13.88 18.03
N GLY A 210 10.29 13.99 16.70
CA GLY A 210 11.50 13.97 15.86
C GLY A 210 12.16 12.59 15.78
N GLY A 211 11.39 11.51 15.97
CA GLY A 211 11.88 10.13 15.94
C GLY A 211 12.28 9.55 17.30
N ALA A 212 12.09 10.30 18.39
CA ALA A 212 12.40 9.83 19.74
C ALA A 212 11.43 8.77 20.26
N SER A 213 10.22 8.69 19.69
CA SER A 213 9.22 7.68 20.03
C SER A 213 8.59 7.11 18.78
N ILE A 214 8.49 5.79 18.67
CA ILE A 214 7.75 5.11 17.61
C ILE A 214 6.46 4.58 18.23
N LYS A 215 5.33 4.92 17.60
CA LYS A 215 4.00 4.45 17.99
C LYS A 215 3.40 3.62 16.86
N GLN A 216 2.55 2.66 17.20
CA GLN A 216 1.69 2.00 16.24
C GLN A 216 0.40 2.81 16.09
N LEU A 217 0.12 3.25 14.87
CA LEU A 217 -1.10 3.97 14.54
C LEU A 217 -2.19 2.98 14.12
N TYR A 218 -3.32 3.07 14.80
CA TYR A 218 -4.53 2.33 14.48
C TYR A 218 -5.66 3.28 14.13
N MET A 219 -6.59 2.81 13.29
CA MET A 219 -7.77 3.55 12.87
C MET A 219 -8.99 2.65 12.85
N THR A 220 -10.13 3.15 13.29
CA THR A 220 -11.43 2.54 13.01
C THR A 220 -12.28 3.49 12.17
N ASP A 221 -13.11 2.93 11.29
CA ASP A 221 -14.15 3.67 10.59
C ASP A 221 -15.50 3.33 11.21
N LYS A 222 -16.07 4.30 11.92
CA LYS A 222 -17.34 4.14 12.64
C LYS A 222 -18.53 3.93 11.70
N THR A 223 -18.38 4.20 10.41
CA THR A 223 -19.41 3.86 9.42
C THR A 223 -19.45 2.36 9.09
N HIS A 224 -18.38 1.64 9.41
CA HIS A 224 -18.22 0.18 9.26
C HIS A 224 -17.93 -0.46 10.63
N ALA A 225 -18.74 -0.13 11.64
CA ALA A 225 -18.46 -0.45 13.05
C ALA A 225 -18.47 -1.95 13.39
N ASP A 226 -19.00 -2.79 12.50
CA ASP A 226 -19.04 -4.24 12.62
C ASP A 226 -17.75 -4.91 12.17
N ALA A 227 -16.96 -4.28 11.30
CA ALA A 227 -15.75 -4.86 10.74
C ALA A 227 -14.72 -5.27 11.82
N ARG A 228 -14.02 -6.39 11.60
CA ARG A 228 -13.07 -6.97 12.56
C ARG A 228 -11.86 -7.50 11.83
N TYR A 229 -10.67 -7.23 12.38
CA TYR A 229 -9.42 -7.53 11.68
C TYR A 229 -8.60 -8.57 12.41
N GLU A 230 -8.11 -9.54 11.64
CA GLU A 230 -7.15 -10.53 12.08
C GLU A 230 -5.85 -10.35 11.30
N TYR A 231 -4.73 -10.31 12.01
CA TYR A 231 -3.39 -10.14 11.46
C TYR A 231 -2.61 -11.43 11.53
N ARG A 232 -1.89 -11.70 10.46
CA ARG A 232 -0.98 -12.83 10.33
C ARG A 232 0.35 -12.35 9.78
N ALA A 233 1.42 -12.88 10.34
CA ALA A 233 2.76 -12.66 9.82
C ALA A 233 3.36 -13.99 9.35
N VAL A 234 4.00 -13.95 8.18
CA VAL A 234 4.72 -15.07 7.60
C VAL A 234 6.16 -14.62 7.35
N ASP A 235 7.13 -15.54 7.40
CA ASP A 235 8.51 -15.20 7.12
C ASP A 235 8.66 -14.64 5.70
N ALA A 236 9.44 -13.56 5.58
CA ALA A 236 9.70 -12.92 4.31
C ALA A 236 10.49 -13.87 3.40
N VAL A 237 10.13 -13.88 2.12
CA VAL A 237 10.78 -14.67 1.08
C VAL A 237 11.48 -13.76 0.09
N SER A 238 12.62 -14.20 -0.43
CA SER A 238 13.49 -13.37 -1.26
C SER A 238 13.19 -13.51 -2.76
N SER A 239 12.75 -14.68 -3.22
CA SER A 239 12.49 -14.93 -4.65
C SER A 239 11.10 -14.43 -5.07
N ARG A 240 10.98 -14.00 -6.33
CA ARG A 240 9.68 -13.62 -6.92
C ARG A 240 8.68 -14.78 -6.90
N ASN A 241 9.13 -15.99 -7.21
CA ASN A 241 8.25 -17.16 -7.28
C ASN A 241 7.73 -17.55 -5.90
N ASP A 242 8.60 -17.57 -4.88
CA ASP A 242 8.18 -17.88 -3.51
C ASP A 242 7.25 -16.80 -2.97
N LEU A 243 7.50 -15.52 -3.30
CA LEU A 243 6.61 -14.43 -2.93
C LEU A 243 5.24 -14.57 -3.59
N SER A 244 5.20 -14.89 -4.89
CA SER A 244 3.95 -15.10 -5.62
C SER A 244 3.12 -16.25 -5.02
N THR A 245 3.78 -17.38 -4.70
CA THR A 245 3.15 -18.51 -4.02
C THR A 245 2.61 -18.11 -2.65
N GLN A 246 3.45 -17.48 -1.81
CA GLN A 246 3.04 -17.06 -0.47
C GLN A 246 1.86 -16.08 -0.51
N LEU A 247 1.91 -15.06 -1.38
CA LEU A 247 0.83 -14.08 -1.54
C LEU A 247 -0.50 -14.76 -1.90
N ASN A 248 -0.50 -15.66 -2.88
CA ASN A 248 -1.71 -16.32 -3.34
C ASN A 248 -2.23 -17.38 -2.33
N GLU A 249 -1.35 -18.06 -1.61
CA GLU A 249 -1.74 -18.97 -0.51
C GLU A 249 -2.44 -18.21 0.65
N GLN A 250 -1.91 -17.05 1.05
CA GLN A 250 -2.55 -16.22 2.06
C GLN A 250 -3.84 -15.57 1.52
N GLY A 251 -3.79 -15.07 0.29
CA GLY A 251 -4.93 -14.45 -0.39
C GLY A 251 -6.14 -15.36 -0.54
N GLY A 252 -5.92 -16.64 -0.86
CA GLY A 252 -6.98 -17.65 -0.91
C GLY A 252 -7.63 -17.95 0.46
N GLN A 253 -6.96 -17.60 1.57
CA GLN A 253 -7.48 -17.71 2.94
C GLN A 253 -8.14 -16.40 3.43
N GLY A 254 -8.28 -15.42 2.53
CA GLY A 254 -8.88 -14.11 2.80
C GLY A 254 -7.93 -13.09 3.43
N TYR A 255 -6.62 -13.33 3.35
CA TYR A 255 -5.62 -12.42 3.87
C TYR A 255 -5.08 -11.48 2.78
N ARG A 256 -5.34 -10.18 2.94
CA ARG A 256 -4.74 -9.12 2.14
C ARG A 256 -3.31 -8.86 2.60
N PHE A 257 -2.37 -8.78 1.66
CA PHE A 257 -0.99 -8.40 1.94
C PHE A 257 -0.92 -6.91 2.28
N LYS A 258 -0.32 -6.61 3.44
CA LYS A 258 -0.03 -5.25 3.90
C LYS A 258 1.34 -4.79 3.44
N GLY A 259 2.31 -5.70 3.48
CA GLY A 259 3.68 -5.46 3.07
C GLY A 259 4.69 -6.11 4.01
N PRO A 260 5.99 -5.92 3.77
CA PRO A 260 7.01 -6.31 4.72
C PRO A 260 6.98 -5.40 5.95
N ASP A 261 6.90 -6.00 7.12
CA ASP A 261 7.06 -5.36 8.42
C ASP A 261 8.38 -5.83 9.05
N PHE A 262 9.17 -4.87 9.56
CA PHE A 262 10.50 -5.14 10.11
C PHE A 262 10.50 -6.11 11.30
N GLN A 263 9.40 -6.19 12.05
CA GLN A 263 9.26 -7.07 13.21
C GLN A 263 8.56 -8.38 12.83
N ALA A 264 7.68 -8.34 11.84
CA ALA A 264 6.78 -9.44 11.54
C ALA A 264 7.18 -10.28 10.31
N GLY A 265 8.03 -9.78 9.40
CA GLY A 265 8.21 -10.40 8.07
C GLY A 265 7.11 -9.91 7.11
N ASN A 266 6.52 -10.77 6.30
CA ASN A 266 5.39 -10.38 5.46
C ASN A 266 4.10 -10.33 6.30
N LEU A 267 3.52 -9.13 6.43
CA LEU A 267 2.30 -8.89 7.18
C LEU A 267 1.08 -9.01 6.28
N TYR A 268 0.06 -9.68 6.80
CA TYR A 268 -1.24 -9.84 6.18
C TYR A 268 -2.37 -9.55 7.14
N VAL A 269 -3.53 -9.26 6.59
CA VAL A 269 -4.72 -8.89 7.33
C VAL A 269 -5.98 -9.41 6.67
N ARG A 270 -6.95 -9.82 7.47
CA ARG A 270 -8.25 -10.31 7.03
C ARG A 270 -9.35 -9.55 7.75
N ASP A 271 -10.37 -9.11 7.02
CA ASP A 271 -11.64 -8.74 7.63
C ASP A 271 -12.46 -10.01 7.89
N THR A 272 -12.65 -10.36 9.17
CA THR A 272 -13.32 -11.60 9.56
C THR A 272 -14.84 -11.52 9.41
N THR A 273 -15.39 -10.36 9.06
CA THR A 273 -16.84 -10.17 8.82
C THR A 273 -17.23 -10.44 7.37
N GLN A 274 -16.25 -10.63 6.50
CA GLN A 274 -16.44 -10.86 5.07
C GLN A 274 -15.79 -12.17 4.65
N ASN A 275 -16.22 -12.72 3.52
CA ASN A 275 -15.59 -13.89 2.91
C ASN A 275 -14.72 -13.47 1.71
N ALA A 276 -13.92 -12.41 1.91
CA ALA A 276 -13.07 -11.86 0.87
C ALA A 276 -11.96 -12.84 0.50
N THR A 277 -11.56 -12.85 -0.77
CA THR A 277 -10.36 -13.53 -1.27
C THR A 277 -9.52 -12.56 -2.10
N PHE A 278 -8.23 -12.83 -2.20
CA PHE A 278 -7.28 -11.97 -2.92
C PHE A 278 -6.39 -12.81 -3.84
N THR A 279 -6.34 -12.46 -5.12
CA THR A 279 -5.39 -13.01 -6.10
C THR A 279 -4.31 -11.98 -6.39
N TYR A 280 -3.05 -12.41 -6.46
CA TYR A 280 -1.91 -11.52 -6.68
C TYR A 280 -1.17 -11.85 -7.95
N GLN A 281 -0.66 -10.80 -8.59
CA GLN A 281 0.20 -10.85 -9.75
C GLN A 281 1.44 -9.98 -9.48
N ILE A 282 2.63 -10.49 -9.81
CA ILE A 282 3.88 -9.76 -9.66
C ILE A 282 4.45 -9.50 -11.05
N GLU A 283 4.59 -8.22 -11.38
CA GLU A 283 5.08 -7.75 -12.67
C GLU A 283 6.52 -7.23 -12.58
N ASP A 284 7.18 -7.20 -13.73
CA ASP A 284 8.46 -6.51 -13.85
C ASP A 284 8.28 -4.99 -13.65
N PRO A 285 9.11 -4.36 -12.80
CA PRO A 285 9.07 -2.92 -12.58
C PRO A 285 9.22 -2.14 -13.87
N LYS A 286 8.38 -1.11 -14.06
CA LYS A 286 8.49 -0.25 -15.23
C LYS A 286 9.55 0.83 -15.03
N THR A 287 10.12 1.27 -16.14
CA THR A 287 11.22 2.23 -16.15
C THR A 287 10.76 3.68 -16.32
N SER A 288 9.49 3.90 -16.62
CA SER A 288 8.88 5.24 -16.71
C SER A 288 7.47 5.26 -16.11
N ALA A 289 7.00 6.44 -15.70
CA ALA A 289 5.64 6.59 -15.18
C ALA A 289 4.59 6.35 -16.27
N GLY A 290 4.89 6.69 -17.53
CA GLY A 290 4.01 6.45 -18.67
C GLY A 290 3.79 4.96 -18.94
N ASP A 291 4.88 4.18 -18.98
CA ASP A 291 4.81 2.73 -19.17
C ASP A 291 4.09 2.04 -18.01
N PHE A 292 4.35 2.49 -16.79
CA PHE A 292 3.61 2.03 -15.61
C PHE A 292 2.12 2.28 -15.73
N VAL A 293 1.70 3.51 -16.03
CA VAL A 293 0.27 3.87 -16.13
C VAL A 293 -0.42 3.06 -17.22
N ASN A 294 0.20 2.90 -18.39
CA ASN A 294 -0.37 2.10 -19.47
C ASN A 294 -0.59 0.65 -19.03
N HIS A 295 0.44 0.02 -18.46
CA HIS A 295 0.35 -1.36 -18.03
C HIS A 295 -0.60 -1.58 -16.85
N ALA A 296 -0.60 -0.67 -15.86
CA ALA A 296 -1.50 -0.71 -14.73
C ALA A 296 -2.97 -0.55 -15.16
N ASN A 297 -3.24 0.23 -16.22
CA ASN A 297 -4.57 0.34 -16.82
C ASN A 297 -5.02 -0.95 -17.52
N GLU A 298 -4.12 -1.66 -18.22
CA GLU A 298 -4.41 -2.96 -18.84
C GLU A 298 -4.80 -4.01 -17.79
N LEU A 299 -4.01 -4.12 -16.72
CA LEU A 299 -4.30 -4.99 -15.57
C LEU A 299 -5.56 -4.53 -14.82
N GLY A 300 -5.75 -3.22 -14.70
CA GLY A 300 -6.93 -2.60 -14.10
C GLY A 300 -8.23 -2.97 -14.81
N GLY A 301 -8.20 -3.11 -16.14
CA GLY A 301 -9.30 -3.66 -16.94
C GLY A 301 -9.65 -5.11 -16.62
N SER A 302 -8.71 -5.88 -16.08
CA SER A 302 -8.88 -7.26 -15.61
C SER A 302 -9.16 -7.38 -14.10
N GLY A 303 -9.36 -6.23 -13.44
CA GLY A 303 -9.66 -6.14 -12.02
C GLY A 303 -8.48 -6.19 -11.07
N PHE A 304 -7.26 -6.04 -11.58
CA PHE A 304 -6.05 -5.96 -10.76
C PHE A 304 -5.72 -4.50 -10.40
N GLY A 305 -5.73 -4.21 -9.10
CA GLY A 305 -5.29 -2.94 -8.54
C GLY A 305 -3.81 -2.98 -8.12
N PHE A 306 -3.05 -1.93 -8.39
CA PHE A 306 -1.67 -1.79 -7.90
C PHE A 306 -1.65 -1.78 -6.37
N LEU A 307 -0.78 -2.58 -5.78
CA LEU A 307 -0.67 -2.72 -4.33
C LEU A 307 0.56 -1.99 -3.79
N THR A 308 1.73 -2.36 -4.29
CA THR A 308 3.04 -1.85 -3.85
C THR A 308 4.14 -2.31 -4.80
N THR A 309 5.34 -1.76 -4.66
CA THR A 309 6.55 -2.23 -5.34
C THR A 309 7.52 -2.78 -4.31
N LEU A 310 7.98 -4.02 -4.51
CA LEU A 310 9.07 -4.63 -3.76
C LEU A 310 10.25 -4.92 -4.68
N VAL A 311 11.37 -5.34 -4.10
CA VAL A 311 12.55 -5.83 -4.85
C VAL A 311 12.19 -6.95 -5.83
N GLN A 312 11.18 -7.77 -5.51
CA GLN A 312 10.70 -8.83 -6.39
C GLN A 312 9.91 -8.31 -7.60
N GLY A 313 9.32 -7.12 -7.54
CA GLY A 313 8.50 -6.57 -8.62
C GLY A 313 7.37 -5.66 -8.16
N GLU A 314 6.58 -5.21 -9.13
CA GLU A 314 5.33 -4.48 -8.91
C GLU A 314 4.21 -5.48 -8.59
N ILE A 315 3.58 -5.34 -7.42
CA ILE A 315 2.55 -6.26 -6.96
C ILE A 315 1.18 -5.66 -7.26
N PHE A 316 0.34 -6.44 -7.91
CA PHE A 316 -1.06 -6.13 -8.16
C PHE A 316 -1.96 -7.14 -7.44
N VAL A 317 -3.16 -6.71 -7.05
CA VAL A 317 -4.14 -7.52 -6.32
C VAL A 317 -5.52 -7.41 -6.94
N ARG A 318 -6.20 -8.54 -7.11
CA ARG A 318 -7.61 -8.62 -7.45
C ARG A 318 -8.39 -9.14 -6.25
N PRO A 319 -9.21 -8.29 -5.60
CA PRO A 319 -10.10 -8.71 -4.53
C PRO A 319 -11.40 -9.30 -5.10
N GLU A 320 -11.94 -10.31 -4.44
CA GLU A 320 -13.24 -10.91 -4.71
C GLU A 320 -14.03 -11.04 -3.41
N ASN A 321 -15.38 -10.95 -3.48
CA ASN A 321 -16.27 -11.01 -2.31
C ASN A 321 -15.89 -10.04 -1.18
N CYS A 322 -15.41 -8.86 -1.56
CA CYS A 322 -14.78 -7.91 -0.67
C CYS A 322 -15.55 -6.57 -0.74
N SER A 323 -15.79 -5.95 0.40
CA SER A 323 -16.30 -4.58 0.51
C SER A 323 -15.46 -3.70 1.45
N GLY A 324 -15.50 -2.38 1.22
CA GLY A 324 -14.73 -1.42 2.00
C GLY A 324 -13.26 -1.32 1.57
N TYR A 325 -12.43 -0.82 2.47
CA TYR A 325 -11.10 -0.33 2.12
C TYR A 325 -10.07 -1.45 1.86
N LEU A 326 -10.32 -2.70 2.24
CA LEU A 326 -9.45 -3.82 1.86
C LEU A 326 -9.55 -4.18 0.38
N CYS A 327 -10.54 -3.66 -0.32
CA CYS A 327 -10.92 -4.11 -1.66
C CYS A 327 -10.48 -3.13 -2.73
N THR A 328 -9.86 -2.02 -2.32
CA THR A 328 -9.49 -0.92 -3.19
C THR A 328 -7.96 -0.80 -3.23
N VAL A 329 -7.43 -0.03 -4.18
CA VAL A 329 -6.01 0.39 -4.13
C VAL A 329 -5.84 1.33 -2.93
N LEU A 330 -4.92 1.02 -2.03
CA LEU A 330 -4.57 1.89 -0.92
C LEU A 330 -3.18 2.51 -1.18
N HIS A 331 -2.78 3.45 -0.33
CA HIS A 331 -1.42 4.00 -0.39
C HIS A 331 -0.39 2.93 -0.03
N PRO A 332 0.63 2.65 -0.86
CA PRO A 332 1.60 1.59 -0.58
C PRO A 332 2.39 1.77 0.73
N LEU A 333 2.62 3.00 1.20
CA LEU A 333 3.43 3.25 2.40
C LEU A 333 2.65 3.12 3.71
N THR A 334 1.36 3.47 3.71
CA THR A 334 0.47 3.29 4.88
C THR A 334 -0.41 2.04 4.76
N GLN A 335 -0.04 1.15 3.84
CA GLN A 335 -0.52 -0.22 3.80
C GLN A 335 0.32 -1.15 4.68
N ASN A 336 1.53 -0.74 5.09
CA ASN A 336 2.44 -1.53 5.95
C ASN A 336 2.05 -1.45 7.41
#